data_AF-A0A2D6XK34-F1
#
_entry.id   AF-A0A2D6XK34-F1
#
_cell.length_a   1.000
_cell.length_b   1.000
_cell.length_c   1.000
_cell.angle_alpha   90.00
_cell.angle_beta   90.00
_cell.angle_gamma   90.00
#
_symmetry.space_group_name_H-M   'P 1'
#
loop_
_entity.id
_entity.type
_entity.pdbx_description
1 polymer ?
#
loop_
_entity_poly.entity_id
_entity_poly.type
_entity_poly.pdbx_seq_one_letter_code
_entity_poly.pdbx_strand_id
1 'polypeptide(L)' 'MENPDLLVQVKKDTKLKDIIVNYIGEKLNPDDGDVTVQMAVEVFAEDFPEFLLAVAEENFLRGYQQAFADMDNTTTE' A
#
# COMPACT_ATOMS: atom_id res chain seq x y z
N MET A 1 13.16 10.25 -1.47
CA MET A 1 13.14 8.96 -2.19
C MET A 1 11.73 8.41 -2.05
N GLU A 2 11.11 8.05 -3.16
CA GLU A 2 9.84 7.32 -3.13
C GLU A 2 10.10 5.82 -2.95
N ASN A 3 9.10 5.08 -2.46
CA ASN A 3 9.23 3.63 -2.31
C ASN A 3 9.30 2.99 -3.72
N PRO A 4 10.39 2.28 -4.08
CA PRO A 4 10.53 1.64 -5.39
C PRO A 4 9.44 0.60 -5.67
N ASP A 5 8.82 0.05 -4.64
CA ASP A 5 7.73 -0.94 -4.77
C ASP A 5 6.46 -0.36 -5.40
N LEU A 6 6.31 0.98 -5.43
CA LEU A 6 5.17 1.64 -6.08
C LEU A 6 5.09 1.34 -7.58
N LEU A 7 6.24 1.13 -8.23
CA LEU A 7 6.33 0.84 -9.67
C LEU A 7 6.13 -0.65 -9.99
N VAL A 8 6.00 -1.51 -8.98
CA VAL A 8 5.87 -2.95 -9.18
C VAL A 8 4.50 -3.25 -9.78
N GLN A 9 4.50 -4.02 -10.87
CA GLN A 9 3.29 -4.56 -11.48
C GLN A 9 2.61 -5.57 -10.55
N VAL A 10 1.30 -5.43 -10.37
CA VAL A 10 0.50 -6.34 -9.54
C VAL A 10 0.07 -7.56 -10.35
N LYS A 11 0.58 -8.74 -9.98
CA LYS A 11 0.20 -10.01 -10.63
C LYS A 11 -1.17 -10.49 -10.19
N LYS A 12 -1.97 -11.03 -11.12
CA LYS A 12 -3.29 -11.64 -10.88
C LYS A 12 -3.19 -13.08 -10.34
N ASP A 13 -2.37 -13.31 -9.32
CA ASP A 13 -2.08 -14.65 -8.78
C ASP A 13 -3.12 -15.13 -7.74
N THR A 14 -4.04 -14.26 -7.31
CA THR A 14 -5.16 -14.61 -6.43
C THR A 14 -6.46 -14.00 -6.96
N LYS A 15 -7.60 -14.60 -6.57
CA LYS A 15 -8.93 -14.11 -6.97
C LYS A 15 -9.17 -12.66 -6.55
N LEU A 16 -8.72 -12.27 -5.36
CA LEU A 16 -8.87 -10.89 -4.89
C LEU A 16 -8.04 -9.92 -5.73
N LYS A 17 -6.77 -10.27 -6.02
CA LYS A 17 -5.93 -9.44 -6.88
C LYS A 17 -6.48 -9.33 -8.30
N ASP A 18 -7.06 -10.41 -8.84
CA ASP A 18 -7.71 -10.36 -10.15
C ASP A 18 -8.87 -9.34 -10.18
N ILE A 19 -9.76 -9.38 -9.19
CA ILE A 19 -10.86 -8.40 -9.06
C ILE A 19 -10.32 -6.97 -8.98
N ILE A 20 -9.32 -6.74 -8.12
CA ILE A 20 -8.74 -5.42 -7.89
C ILE A 20 -8.06 -4.91 -9.17
N VAL A 21 -7.20 -5.72 -9.80
CA VAL A 21 -6.46 -5.32 -10.99
C VAL A 21 -7.41 -5.05 -12.16
N ASN A 22 -8.47 -5.84 -12.34
CA ASN A 22 -9.45 -5.59 -13.40
C ASN A 22 -10.20 -4.27 -13.15
N TYR A 23 -10.67 -4.04 -11.93
CA TYR A 23 -11.34 -2.78 -11.57
C TYR A 23 -10.45 -1.56 -11.79
N ILE A 24 -9.20 -1.61 -11.34
CA ILE A 24 -8.23 -0.51 -11.53
C ILE A 24 -7.92 -0.31 -13.01
N GLY A 25 -7.70 -1.39 -13.76
CA GLY A 25 -7.41 -1.34 -15.19
C GLY A 25 -8.56 -0.72 -15.99
N GLU A 26 -9.81 -1.04 -15.66
CA GLU A 26 -11.00 -0.42 -16.27
C GLU A 26 -11.14 1.05 -15.90
N LYS A 27 -10.83 1.42 -14.65
CA LYS A 27 -10.96 2.80 -14.15
C LYS A 27 -9.90 3.74 -14.72
N LEU A 28 -8.63 3.31 -14.73
CA LEU A 28 -7.49 4.15 -15.10
C LEU A 28 -7.03 3.97 -16.55
N ASN A 29 -7.38 2.85 -17.19
CA ASN A 29 -7.04 2.52 -18.59
C ASN A 29 -5.57 2.84 -18.96
N PRO A 30 -4.59 2.19 -18.32
CA PRO A 30 -3.17 2.44 -18.55
C PRO A 30 -2.72 2.12 -19.97
N ASP A 31 -1.76 2.90 -20.50
CA ASP A 31 -1.26 2.79 -21.87
C ASP A 31 -0.60 1.43 -22.18
N ASP A 32 0.07 0.82 -21.20
CA ASP A 32 0.74 -0.49 -21.32
C ASP A 32 -0.17 -1.66 -20.89
N GLY A 33 -1.38 -1.37 -20.40
CA GLY A 33 -2.32 -2.35 -19.89
C GLY A 33 -1.96 -2.92 -18.50
N ASP A 34 -0.85 -2.47 -17.90
CA ASP A 34 -0.34 -2.99 -16.65
C ASP A 34 -0.79 -2.13 -15.47
N VAL A 35 -1.19 -2.80 -14.38
CA VAL A 35 -1.56 -2.12 -13.13
C VAL A 35 -0.40 -2.22 -12.15
N THR A 36 0.05 -1.06 -11.67
CA THR A 36 1.11 -0.95 -10.66
C THR A 36 0.55 -0.81 -9.25
N VAL A 37 1.40 -0.99 -8.24
CA VAL A 37 1.04 -0.72 -6.84
C VAL A 37 0.62 0.74 -6.65
N GLN A 38 1.29 1.68 -7.33
CA GLN A 38 0.92 3.10 -7.29
C GLN A 38 -0.52 3.34 -7.75
N MET A 39 -0.92 2.74 -8.87
CA MET A 39 -2.28 2.83 -9.40
C MET A 39 -3.31 2.23 -8.42
N ALA A 40 -2.95 1.15 -7.73
CA ALA A 40 -3.81 0.61 -6.67
C ALA A 40 -3.95 1.57 -5.49
N VAL A 41 -2.86 2.21 -5.05
CA VAL A 41 -2.91 3.22 -3.99
C VAL A 41 -3.79 4.40 -4.40
N GLU A 42 -3.67 4.89 -5.64
CA GLU A 42 -4.48 5.98 -6.18
C GLU A 42 -5.97 5.63 -6.15
N VAL A 43 -6.36 4.47 -6.70
CA VAL A 43 -7.76 4.05 -6.75
C VAL A 43 -8.31 3.79 -5.35
N PHE A 44 -7.55 3.17 -4.45
CA PHE A 44 -8.00 2.95 -3.07
C PHE A 44 -8.11 4.26 -2.28
N ALA A 45 -7.27 5.25 -2.56
CA ALA A 45 -7.39 6.57 -1.94
C ALA A 45 -8.66 7.30 -2.37
N GLU A 46 -9.10 7.10 -3.62
CA GLU A 46 -10.32 7.71 -4.15
C GLU A 46 -11.58 6.94 -3.73
N ASP A 47 -11.59 5.61 -3.87
CA ASP A 47 -12.80 4.78 -3.77
C ASP A 47 -12.96 4.08 -2.41
N PHE A 48 -11.89 3.95 -1.63
CA PHE A 48 -11.93 3.32 -0.30
C PHE A 48 -11.06 4.04 0.74
N PRO A 49 -11.21 5.37 0.89
CA PRO A 49 -10.32 6.20 1.70
C PRO A 49 -10.30 5.80 3.17
N GLU A 50 -11.43 5.42 3.75
CA GLU A 50 -11.52 5.03 5.15
C GLU A 50 -10.69 3.79 5.49
N PHE A 51 -10.55 2.86 4.54
CA PHE A 51 -9.70 1.68 4.71
C PHE A 51 -8.22 2.05 4.59
N LEU A 52 -7.87 2.81 3.55
CA LEU A 52 -6.47 3.19 3.32
C LEU A 52 -5.94 4.08 4.45
N LEU A 53 -6.76 5.03 4.94
CA LEU A 53 -6.43 5.89 6.07
C LEU A 53 -6.25 5.09 7.36
N ALA A 54 -7.17 4.17 7.69
CA ALA A 54 -7.04 3.35 8.89
C ALA A 54 -5.76 2.50 8.88
N VAL A 55 -5.39 1.92 7.73
CA VAL A 55 -4.13 1.18 7.57
C VAL A 55 -2.91 2.09 7.76
N ALA A 56 -2.93 3.30 7.19
CA ALA A 56 -1.83 4.25 7.30
C ALA A 56 -1.64 4.75 8.74
N GLU A 57 -2.72 5.10 9.44
CA GLU A 57 -2.70 5.58 10.83
C GLU A 57 -2.17 4.51 11.80
N GLU A 58 -2.66 3.28 11.68
CA GLU A 58 -2.17 2.14 12.48
C GLU A 58 -0.68 1.89 12.25
N ASN A 59 -0.22 1.89 10.99
CA ASN A 59 1.19 1.71 10.66
C ASN A 59 2.06 2.85 11.20
N PHE A 60 1.57 4.09 11.15
CA PHE A 60 2.26 5.25 11.70
C PHE A 60 2.44 5.11 13.22
N LEU A 61 1.37 4.81 13.96
CA LEU A 61 1.41 4.62 15.41
C LEU A 61 2.32 3.46 15.82
N ARG A 62 2.27 2.33 15.10
CA ARG A 62 3.17 1.18 15.34
C ARG A 62 4.64 1.53 15.14
N GLY A 63 4.95 2.38 14.17
CA GLY A 63 6.30 2.90 13.96
C GLY A 63 6.85 3.61 15.20
N TYR A 64 6.06 4.45 15.86
CA TYR A 64 6.45 5.10 17.12
C TYR A 64 6.59 4.11 18.27
N GLN A 65 5.64 3.17 18.40
CA GLN A 65 5.71 2.14 19.44
C GLN A 65 7.00 1.31 19.30
N GLN A 66 7.36 0.93 18.08
CA GLN A 66 8.62 0.24 17.80
C GLN A 66 9.83 1.10 18.16
N ALA A 67 9.83 2.38 17.77
CA ALA A 67 10.93 3.29 18.09
C ALA A 67 11.14 3.43 19.61
N PHE A 68 10.08 3.54 20.41
CA PHE A 68 10.20 3.57 21.86
C PHE A 68 10.72 2.24 22.42
N ALA A 69 10.22 1.10 21.93
CA ALA A 69 10.71 -0.20 22.35
C ALA A 69 12.21 -0.39 22.04
N ASP A 70 12.67 0.08 20.88
CA ASP A 70 14.08 0.03 20.50
C ASP A 70 14.95 0.90 21.42
N MET A 71 14.47 2.09 21.82
CA MET A 71 15.16 2.95 22.80
C MET A 71 15.27 2.31 24.19
N ASP A 72 14.18 1.73 24.69
CA ASP A 72 14.14 1.06 26.00
C ASP A 72 15.09 -0.15 26.03
N ASN A 73 15.09 -0.95 24.96
CA ASN A 73 15.99 -2.09 24.82
C ASN A 73 17.47 -1.67 24.74
N THR A 74 17.78 -0.48 24.24
CA THR A 74 19.16 0.06 24.17
C THR A 74 19.70 0.47 25.55
N THR A 75 18.83 0.67 26.55
CA THR A 75 19.23 1.14 27.89
C THR A 75 19.62 -0.02 28.84
N THR A 76 19.55 -1.27 28.38
CA THR A 76 19.76 -2.47 29.22
C THR A 76 21.11 -3.17 29.00
N GLU A 77 22.08 -2.51 28.35
CA GLU A 77 23.50 -2.93 28.31
C GLU A 77 24.39 -2.05 29.19
#